data_AF-A0AAV9LQJ2-F1
#
_entry.id   AF-A0AAV9LQJ2-F1
#
_cell.length_a   1.000
_cell.length_b   1.000
_cell.length_c   1.000
_cell.angle_alpha   90.00
_cell.angle_beta   90.00
_cell.angle_gamma   90.00
#
_symmetry.space_group_name_H-M   'P 1'
#
loop_
_entity.id
_entity.type
_entity.pdbx_description
1 polymer ?
#
loop_
_entity_poly.entity_id
_entity_poly.type
_entity_poly.pdbx_seq_one_letter_code
_entity_poly.pdbx_strand_id
1 'polypeptide(L)'
;MVSQKPQIVIIGAGIAGLTAAKKLYATQNSNELFELCVVEGGNRIGGRIFTTEFCGDRVEMGATWIHGIEGNPIYKIAQEINGFETDDKPWDSMGGKVDKKVTITEDGHEVHSSLVNSVSNFFNSLLEFSSGEGDFDGGVGRKIVESLNLEENGGVDKISMGSYLRKGLEFYWGLKKDQENVESFNLENVGVGKDQENVESFNLDNGGVEEVQENVESFNFDDSGIEKDQENVESFDLENVGIEKDQENVEVFENWSRKALEEGIFAMFENIHRHYSSAGDLGTLDFNGESEYCNFPGDEITIAKGYSSVVESLASVLPPGLIQLGRKVSKIEWQLENSDGNKPVKLHFSDGSVMYADHVIVTVSLGVLKQGLREDSSLFSPPLPKFKTEAISKLGFGVVDKVFLQLSPTHHDGINFPNMMMIFHQSNPKLKNPKIPLWIRRTTLTHPVYPESRVVVSWFAGEEALKVETLDDEEIIEGVSITMSEFLANTKHFKNSIKFSKVLKCKWGTDPLFLGSYTHIAVGSSGDDLDAMAEPLPKEISDDKNSKKSPRLQVLFAGEATSRNYYSTTHGAYLTGLREANRLLEHFQCVDV
;
A
#
# COMPACT_ATOMS: atom_id res chain seq x y z
N MET A 1 -43.13 32.80 -0.54
CA MET A 1 -41.97 32.58 0.34
C MET A 1 -40.79 32.32 -0.58
N VAL A 2 -39.68 33.04 -0.45
CA VAL A 2 -38.44 32.65 -1.13
C VAL A 2 -38.02 31.34 -0.47
N SER A 3 -38.00 30.22 -1.19
CA SER A 3 -37.50 28.98 -0.59
C SER A 3 -36.02 29.20 -0.27
N GLN A 4 -35.59 28.86 0.94
CA GLN A 4 -34.17 28.88 1.26
C GLN A 4 -33.45 27.88 0.37
N LYS A 5 -32.27 28.25 -0.12
CA LYS A 5 -31.44 27.36 -0.93
C LYS A 5 -30.99 26.16 -0.08
N PRO A 6 -30.98 24.93 -0.64
CA PRO A 6 -30.36 23.79 0.00
C PRO A 6 -28.92 24.09 0.42
N GLN A 7 -28.50 23.59 1.58
CA GLN A 7 -27.15 23.76 2.10
C GLN A 7 -26.38 22.45 2.05
N ILE A 8 -25.25 22.48 1.36
CA ILE A 8 -24.28 21.39 1.28
C ILE A 8 -23.12 21.70 2.21
N VAL A 9 -22.80 20.78 3.11
CA VAL A 9 -21.61 20.86 3.96
C VAL A 9 -20.67 19.70 3.69
N ILE A 10 -19.41 20.01 3.39
CA ILE A 10 -18.36 19.01 3.22
C ILE A 10 -17.54 18.97 4.51
N ILE A 11 -17.41 17.79 5.13
CA ILE A 11 -16.62 17.58 6.34
C ILE A 11 -15.24 17.07 5.92
N GLY A 12 -14.22 17.90 6.13
CA GLY A 12 -12.83 17.67 5.78
C GLY A 12 -12.41 18.45 4.53
N ALA A 13 -11.31 19.21 4.64
CA ALA A 13 -10.64 19.89 3.55
C ALA A 13 -9.41 19.10 3.06
N GLY A 14 -9.48 17.76 3.10
CA GLY A 14 -8.58 16.88 2.36
C GLY A 14 -8.88 16.89 0.86
N ILE A 15 -8.08 16.16 0.08
CA ILE A 15 -8.21 16.18 -1.39
C ILE A 15 -9.61 15.77 -1.88
N ALA A 16 -10.26 14.78 -1.25
CA ALA A 16 -11.63 14.39 -1.60
C ALA A 16 -12.63 15.54 -1.39
N GLY A 17 -12.60 16.17 -0.22
CA GLY A 17 -13.48 17.28 0.11
C GLY A 17 -13.24 18.52 -0.74
N LEU A 18 -11.98 18.89 -0.98
CA LEU A 18 -11.62 20.02 -1.85
C LEU A 18 -12.01 19.77 -3.31
N THR A 19 -11.87 18.53 -3.78
CA THR A 19 -12.29 18.15 -5.14
C THR A 19 -13.80 18.24 -5.30
N ALA A 20 -14.55 17.72 -4.31
CA ALA A 20 -16.00 17.84 -4.29
C ALA A 20 -16.44 19.32 -4.26
N ALA A 21 -15.82 20.12 -3.40
CA ALA A 21 -16.09 21.55 -3.28
C ALA A 21 -15.82 22.31 -4.58
N LYS A 22 -14.66 22.09 -5.21
CA LYS A 22 -14.29 22.68 -6.50
C LYS A 22 -15.29 22.30 -7.58
N LYS A 23 -15.70 21.03 -7.67
CA LYS A 23 -16.65 20.55 -8.67
C LYS A 23 -18.04 21.15 -8.50
N LEU A 24 -18.56 21.18 -7.27
CA LEU A 24 -19.85 21.78 -6.96
C LEU A 24 -19.84 23.29 -7.23
N TYR A 25 -18.80 23.99 -6.80
CA TYR A 25 -18.67 25.45 -6.99
C TYR A 25 -18.52 25.84 -8.47
N ALA A 26 -17.67 25.14 -9.23
CA ALA A 26 -17.39 25.45 -10.63
C ALA A 26 -18.53 25.08 -11.60
N THR A 27 -19.58 24.40 -11.12
CA THR A 27 -20.75 24.10 -11.95
C THR A 27 -21.55 25.38 -12.23
N GLN A 28 -22.03 25.53 -13.47
CA GLN A 28 -22.81 26.70 -13.87
C GLN A 28 -24.05 26.85 -12.98
N ASN A 29 -24.35 28.09 -12.59
CA ASN A 29 -25.47 28.44 -11.71
C ASN A 29 -25.46 27.77 -10.33
N SER A 30 -24.33 27.21 -9.87
CA SER A 30 -24.19 26.59 -8.55
C SER A 30 -24.70 27.49 -7.41
N ASN A 31 -24.34 28.77 -7.45
CA ASN A 31 -24.77 29.78 -6.47
C ASN A 31 -26.29 30.01 -6.45
N GLU A 32 -27.02 29.64 -7.50
CA GLU A 32 -28.49 29.72 -7.58
C GLU A 32 -29.14 28.44 -7.05
N LEU A 33 -28.48 27.29 -7.23
CA LEU A 33 -28.97 25.97 -6.85
C LEU A 33 -28.83 25.68 -5.35
N PHE A 34 -27.69 26.02 -4.74
CA PHE A 34 -27.41 25.66 -3.34
C PHE A 34 -26.37 26.58 -2.68
N GLU A 35 -26.30 26.53 -1.35
CA GLU A 35 -25.22 27.09 -0.55
C GLU A 35 -24.18 25.99 -0.24
N LEU A 36 -22.89 26.34 -0.27
CA LEU A 36 -21.78 25.40 -0.08
C LEU A 36 -20.83 25.89 1.02
N CYS A 37 -20.42 24.97 1.88
CA CYS A 37 -19.39 25.20 2.91
C CYS A 37 -18.51 23.95 3.08
N VAL A 38 -17.23 24.14 3.37
CA VAL A 38 -16.30 23.09 3.79
C VAL A 38 -15.90 23.37 5.24
N VAL A 39 -16.02 22.39 6.13
CA VAL A 39 -15.57 22.49 7.53
C VAL A 39 -14.40 21.55 7.74
N GLU A 40 -13.28 22.07 8.25
CA GLU A 40 -12.05 21.32 8.50
C GLU A 40 -11.71 21.37 9.99
N GLY A 41 -11.45 20.21 10.59
CA GLY A 41 -11.16 20.10 12.03
C GLY A 41 -9.80 20.68 12.41
N GLY A 42 -8.81 20.57 11.52
CA GLY A 42 -7.48 21.13 11.67
C GLY A 42 -7.37 22.61 11.32
N ASN A 43 -6.17 23.15 11.49
CA ASN A 43 -5.82 24.53 11.16
C ASN A 43 -5.22 24.70 9.75
N ARG A 44 -5.28 23.65 8.92
CA ARG A 44 -4.77 23.64 7.55
C ARG A 44 -5.66 22.77 6.65
N ILE A 45 -5.62 23.05 5.36
CA ILE A 45 -6.16 22.16 4.34
C ILE A 45 -5.19 20.98 4.05
N GLY A 46 -5.64 20.03 3.24
CA GLY A 46 -4.82 18.94 2.69
C GLY A 46 -4.96 17.61 3.43
N GLY A 47 -5.34 17.60 4.70
CA GLY A 47 -5.49 16.37 5.49
C GLY A 47 -4.20 15.55 5.49
N ARG A 48 -4.24 14.33 4.95
CA ARG A 48 -3.09 13.43 4.81
C ARG A 48 -2.08 13.82 3.71
N ILE A 49 -2.32 14.92 2.99
CA ILE A 49 -1.33 15.58 2.13
C ILE A 49 -0.74 16.73 2.94
N PHE A 50 0.55 16.64 3.27
CA PHE A 50 1.21 17.64 4.10
C PHE A 50 2.70 17.76 3.80
N THR A 51 3.02 18.77 3.01
CA THR A 51 4.38 19.27 2.80
C THR A 51 4.76 20.24 3.92
N THR A 52 5.98 20.13 4.45
CA THR A 52 6.56 21.11 5.38
C THR A 52 8.04 21.32 5.10
N GLU A 53 8.66 22.31 5.73
CA GLU A 53 10.11 22.48 5.76
C GLU A 53 10.70 21.90 7.04
N PHE A 54 11.86 21.25 6.91
CA PHE A 54 12.67 20.76 8.01
C PHE A 54 14.14 20.97 7.67
N CYS A 55 14.86 21.69 8.53
CA CYS A 55 16.30 21.91 8.38
C CYS A 55 16.74 22.50 7.02
N GLY A 56 15.87 23.31 6.38
CA GLY A 56 16.13 23.95 5.09
C GLY A 56 15.76 23.09 3.87
N ASP A 57 15.17 21.91 4.11
CA ASP A 57 14.69 21.00 3.09
C ASP A 57 13.18 20.82 3.18
N ARG A 58 12.54 20.67 2.03
CA ARG A 58 11.10 20.40 1.92
C ARG A 58 10.88 18.90 2.05
N VAL A 59 9.99 18.49 2.96
CA VAL A 59 9.68 17.09 3.25
C VAL A 59 8.18 16.82 3.19
N GLU A 60 7.81 15.60 2.82
CA GLU A 60 6.42 15.13 2.82
C GLU A 60 6.10 14.31 4.05
N MET A 61 5.28 14.85 4.95
CA MET A 61 4.82 14.15 6.14
C MET A 61 3.80 13.06 5.82
N GLY A 62 3.09 13.19 4.68
CA GLY A 62 2.06 12.26 4.24
C GLY A 62 2.34 11.71 2.84
N ALA A 63 1.41 11.91 1.91
CA ALA A 63 1.57 11.47 0.52
C ALA A 63 2.85 12.03 -0.13
N THR A 64 3.61 11.16 -0.80
CA THR A 64 4.86 11.51 -1.50
C THR A 64 4.78 11.29 -3.00
N TRP A 65 4.15 10.18 -3.41
CA TRP A 65 4.19 9.67 -4.78
C TRP A 65 2.89 9.91 -5.54
N ILE A 66 3.02 10.18 -6.82
CA ILE A 66 1.99 9.94 -7.82
C ILE A 66 2.29 8.57 -8.41
N HIS A 67 1.43 7.60 -8.15
CA HIS A 67 1.55 6.24 -8.68
C HIS A 67 0.94 6.19 -10.08
N GLY A 68 1.79 6.04 -11.10
CA GLY A 68 1.40 6.07 -12.50
C GLY A 68 1.07 7.48 -13.01
N ILE A 69 1.58 7.82 -14.19
CA ILE A 69 1.40 9.14 -14.83
C ILE A 69 0.35 9.14 -15.93
N GLU A 70 0.03 7.97 -16.50
CA GLU A 70 -0.88 7.86 -17.62
C GLU A 70 -2.33 7.86 -17.13
N GLY A 71 -3.10 8.89 -17.50
CA GLY A 71 -4.50 9.02 -17.09
C GLY A 71 -4.72 9.43 -15.63
N ASN A 72 -3.65 9.58 -14.83
CA ASN A 72 -3.75 9.95 -13.42
C ASN A 72 -4.15 11.43 -13.26
N PRO A 73 -5.27 11.75 -12.58
CA PRO A 73 -5.73 13.13 -12.44
C PRO A 73 -4.79 13.99 -11.59
N ILE A 74 -4.05 13.39 -10.64
CA ILE A 74 -3.10 14.13 -9.81
C ILE A 74 -1.88 14.54 -10.61
N TYR A 75 -1.40 13.66 -11.50
CA TYR A 75 -0.34 13.99 -12.44
C TYR A 75 -0.71 15.20 -13.29
N LYS A 76 -1.92 15.20 -13.87
CA LYS A 76 -2.42 16.31 -14.67
C LYS A 76 -2.46 17.63 -13.89
N ILE A 77 -2.97 17.63 -12.66
CA ILE A 77 -2.98 18.84 -11.82
C ILE A 77 -1.55 19.30 -11.53
N ALA A 78 -0.64 18.37 -11.22
CA ALA A 78 0.76 18.68 -10.99
C ALA A 78 1.41 19.28 -12.25
N GLN A 79 1.06 18.84 -13.46
CA GLN A 79 1.50 19.50 -14.70
C GLN A 79 0.95 20.93 -14.83
N GLU A 80 -0.35 21.12 -14.59
CA GLU A 80 -1.02 22.42 -14.72
C GLU A 80 -0.46 23.50 -13.78
N ILE A 81 0.08 23.10 -12.62
CA ILE A 81 0.68 24.00 -11.63
C ILE A 81 2.21 24.12 -11.76
N ASN A 82 2.79 23.55 -12.84
CA ASN A 82 4.22 23.40 -13.02
C ASN A 82 4.90 22.74 -11.78
N GLY A 83 4.25 21.74 -11.20
CA GLY A 83 4.63 21.08 -9.95
C GLY A 83 5.97 20.34 -10.01
N PHE A 84 6.45 20.00 -11.22
CA PHE A 84 7.71 19.32 -11.46
C PHE A 84 8.89 20.26 -11.72
N GLU A 85 8.63 21.56 -11.92
CA GLU A 85 9.70 22.55 -12.09
C GLU A 85 10.37 22.80 -10.72
N THR A 86 11.70 22.83 -10.72
CA THR A 86 12.51 23.13 -9.53
C THR A 86 13.05 24.55 -9.66
N ASP A 87 12.85 25.38 -8.64
CA ASP A 87 13.49 26.69 -8.59
C ASP A 87 14.92 26.64 -8.06
N ASP A 88 15.40 25.58 -7.36
CA ASP A 88 16.83 25.45 -6.97
C ASP A 88 17.29 24.12 -6.31
N LYS A 89 16.45 23.08 -6.11
CA LYS A 89 16.89 21.78 -5.52
C LYS A 89 16.12 20.57 -6.08
N PRO A 90 16.79 19.44 -6.42
CA PRO A 90 16.10 18.20 -6.75
C PRO A 90 15.34 17.68 -5.53
N TRP A 91 14.16 17.11 -5.76
CA TRP A 91 13.21 16.71 -4.71
C TRP A 91 12.93 15.22 -4.79
N ASP A 92 12.48 14.63 -3.66
CA ASP A 92 12.42 13.20 -3.31
C ASP A 92 12.64 12.20 -4.46
N SER A 93 13.78 11.51 -4.37
CA SER A 93 14.39 10.72 -5.43
C SER A 93 14.03 9.23 -5.45
N MET A 94 13.09 8.73 -4.64
CA MET A 94 12.82 7.28 -4.68
C MET A 94 12.26 6.72 -6.00
N GLY A 95 11.75 7.57 -6.91
CA GLY A 95 11.26 7.17 -8.24
C GLY A 95 12.14 7.69 -9.39
N GLY A 96 13.12 8.54 -9.11
CA GLY A 96 14.12 8.92 -10.10
C GLY A 96 15.18 7.84 -10.22
N LYS A 97 15.71 7.59 -11.43
CA LYS A 97 16.96 6.85 -11.63
C LYS A 97 18.08 7.49 -10.81
N VAL A 98 18.22 7.12 -9.54
CA VAL A 98 19.18 7.70 -8.61
C VAL A 98 19.87 6.57 -7.86
N ASP A 99 21.20 6.51 -8.05
CA ASP A 99 22.25 5.92 -7.23
C ASP A 99 22.03 4.53 -6.61
N LYS A 100 22.99 3.62 -6.91
CA LYS A 100 23.09 2.26 -6.35
C LYS A 100 22.68 2.22 -4.87
N LYS A 101 21.49 1.67 -4.58
CA LYS A 101 21.12 1.29 -3.21
C LYS A 101 22.18 0.32 -2.68
N VAL A 102 22.63 0.55 -1.46
CA VAL A 102 23.57 -0.36 -0.78
C VAL A 102 22.78 -1.16 0.22
N THR A 103 22.83 -2.48 0.07
CA THR A 103 22.19 -3.42 0.99
C THR A 103 23.21 -3.85 2.03
N ILE A 104 22.91 -3.69 3.30
CA ILE A 104 23.85 -3.93 4.39
C ILE A 104 23.17 -4.75 5.49
N THR A 105 23.91 -5.67 6.10
CA THR A 105 23.48 -6.43 7.28
C THR A 105 23.68 -5.65 8.58
N GLU A 106 22.97 -6.02 9.65
CA GLU A 106 23.03 -5.32 10.95
C GLU A 106 24.39 -5.36 11.68
N ASP A 107 25.35 -6.14 11.17
CA ASP A 107 26.75 -6.22 11.58
C ASP A 107 27.72 -5.59 10.55
N GLY A 108 27.18 -4.91 9.54
CA GLY A 108 27.91 -4.00 8.66
C GLY A 108 28.49 -4.62 7.39
N HIS A 109 28.01 -5.79 6.96
CA HIS A 109 28.46 -6.41 5.71
C HIS A 109 27.61 -5.95 4.51
N GLU A 110 28.26 -5.37 3.51
CA GLU A 110 27.64 -5.05 2.22
C GLU A 110 27.31 -6.33 1.46
N VAL A 111 26.04 -6.48 1.05
CA VAL A 111 25.55 -7.65 0.31
C VAL A 111 25.60 -7.37 -1.18
N HIS A 112 26.14 -8.33 -1.95
CA HIS A 112 26.25 -8.19 -3.39
C HIS A 112 24.86 -8.11 -4.06
N SER A 113 24.71 -7.23 -5.04
CA SER A 113 23.42 -6.95 -5.68
C SER A 113 22.84 -8.16 -6.41
N SER A 114 23.66 -9.11 -6.90
CA SER A 114 23.14 -10.33 -7.54
C SER A 114 22.27 -11.15 -6.59
N LEU A 115 22.70 -11.29 -5.34
CA LEU A 115 21.95 -12.02 -4.31
C LEU A 115 20.63 -11.30 -3.97
N VAL A 116 20.71 -9.98 -3.76
CA VAL A 116 19.53 -9.16 -3.48
C VAL A 116 18.53 -9.22 -4.63
N ASN A 117 19.00 -9.12 -5.88
CA ASN A 117 18.17 -9.18 -7.06
C ASN A 117 17.53 -10.57 -7.26
N SER A 118 18.25 -11.65 -6.96
CA SER A 118 17.70 -13.01 -7.05
C SER A 118 16.49 -13.20 -6.13
N VAL A 119 16.62 -12.80 -4.86
CA VAL A 119 15.52 -12.86 -3.89
C VAL A 119 14.41 -11.86 -4.23
N SER A 120 14.76 -10.64 -4.65
CA SER A 120 13.77 -9.61 -5.00
C SER A 120 12.93 -10.00 -6.21
N ASN A 121 13.54 -10.61 -7.23
CA ASN A 121 12.82 -11.05 -8.43
C ASN A 121 11.81 -12.14 -8.08
N PHE A 122 12.19 -13.09 -7.22
CA PHE A 122 11.26 -14.09 -6.72
C PHE A 122 10.12 -13.45 -5.92
N PHE A 123 10.44 -12.57 -4.97
CA PHE A 123 9.43 -11.86 -4.18
C PHE A 123 8.46 -11.04 -5.06
N ASN A 124 8.97 -10.31 -6.04
CA ASN A 124 8.16 -9.54 -6.97
C ASN A 124 7.26 -10.43 -7.82
N SER A 125 7.74 -11.60 -8.28
CA SER A 125 6.90 -12.54 -9.03
C SER A 125 5.71 -13.07 -8.21
N LEU A 126 5.88 -13.21 -6.89
CA LEU A 126 4.78 -13.57 -5.98
C LEU A 126 3.76 -12.41 -5.87
N LEU A 127 4.23 -11.17 -5.77
CA LEU A 127 3.36 -9.99 -5.69
C LEU A 127 2.61 -9.71 -7.00
N GLU A 128 3.27 -9.88 -8.15
CA GLU A 128 2.66 -9.79 -9.47
C GLU A 128 1.49 -10.78 -9.52
N PHE A 129 1.74 -12.05 -9.20
CA PHE A 129 0.70 -13.09 -9.18
C PHE A 129 -0.48 -12.73 -8.28
N SER A 130 -0.23 -12.21 -7.07
CA SER A 130 -1.31 -11.79 -6.17
C SER A 130 -2.12 -10.60 -6.68
N SER A 131 -1.52 -9.74 -7.50
CA SER A 131 -2.18 -8.58 -8.09
C SER A 131 -3.02 -8.94 -9.33
N GLY A 132 -3.09 -10.24 -9.68
CA GLY A 132 -3.73 -10.70 -10.91
C GLY A 132 -2.90 -10.46 -12.17
N GLU A 133 -1.65 -10.02 -12.02
CA GLU A 133 -0.67 -9.89 -13.10
C GLU A 133 0.26 -11.12 -13.09
N GLY A 134 0.71 -11.62 -14.24
CA GLY A 134 1.62 -12.78 -14.27
C GLY A 134 0.96 -14.16 -14.13
N ASP A 135 1.79 -15.16 -13.81
CA ASP A 135 1.77 -16.57 -14.27
C ASP A 135 0.40 -17.22 -14.61
N PHE A 136 0.02 -17.07 -15.88
CA PHE A 136 -1.00 -17.86 -16.55
C PHE A 136 -0.38 -19.19 -16.99
N ASP A 137 -0.58 -20.25 -16.18
CA ASP A 137 -0.45 -21.69 -16.49
C ASP A 137 0.44 -22.48 -15.50
N GLY A 138 -0.11 -22.90 -14.35
CA GLY A 138 0.55 -23.88 -13.47
C GLY A 138 1.74 -23.38 -12.64
N GLY A 139 1.93 -22.05 -12.57
CA GLY A 139 3.01 -21.36 -11.87
C GLY A 139 3.19 -21.62 -10.38
N VAL A 140 4.34 -21.21 -9.83
CA VAL A 140 4.68 -21.31 -8.40
C VAL A 140 3.60 -20.66 -7.53
N GLY A 141 3.09 -19.48 -7.93
CA GLY A 141 2.02 -18.79 -7.22
C GLY A 141 0.75 -19.63 -7.08
N ARG A 142 0.31 -20.29 -8.16
CA ARG A 142 -0.86 -21.18 -8.14
C ARG A 142 -0.64 -22.38 -7.22
N LYS A 143 0.54 -23.03 -7.31
CA LYS A 143 0.90 -24.17 -6.44
C LYS A 143 0.89 -23.79 -4.96
N ILE A 144 1.33 -22.59 -4.62
CA ILE A 144 1.27 -22.06 -3.25
C ILE A 144 -0.19 -21.93 -2.80
N VAL A 145 -1.06 -21.31 -3.60
CA VAL A 145 -2.48 -21.14 -3.27
C VAL A 145 -3.18 -22.49 -3.12
N GLU A 146 -2.93 -23.44 -4.04
CA GLU A 146 -3.45 -24.81 -3.96
C GLU A 146 -2.98 -25.52 -2.68
N SER A 147 -1.70 -25.39 -2.32
CA SER A 147 -1.15 -25.96 -1.09
C SER A 147 -1.81 -25.38 0.17
N LEU A 148 -2.04 -24.07 0.22
CA LEU A 148 -2.68 -23.41 1.36
C LEU A 148 -4.15 -23.83 1.51
N ASN A 149 -4.87 -23.95 0.39
CA ASN A 149 -6.25 -24.42 0.38
C ASN A 149 -6.40 -25.86 0.91
N LEU A 150 -5.41 -26.73 0.65
CA LEU A 150 -5.39 -28.09 1.17
C LEU A 150 -5.10 -28.14 2.69
N GLU A 151 -4.31 -27.20 3.22
CA GLU A 151 -3.93 -27.15 4.63
C GLU A 151 -5.04 -26.59 5.54
N GLU A 152 -5.87 -25.67 5.05
CA GLU A 152 -6.86 -24.96 5.89
C GLU A 152 -8.24 -25.63 6.02
N ASN A 153 -8.50 -26.77 5.36
CA ASN A 153 -9.76 -27.53 5.45
C ASN A 153 -11.06 -26.68 5.22
N GLY A 154 -10.98 -25.52 4.55
CA GLY A 154 -12.15 -24.69 4.29
C GLY A 154 -11.88 -23.34 3.63
N GLY A 155 -12.21 -23.24 2.34
CA GLY A 155 -12.55 -22.00 1.62
C GLY A 155 -11.37 -21.09 1.26
N VAL A 156 -11.31 -20.69 -0.03
CA VAL A 156 -10.33 -19.74 -0.60
C VAL A 156 -10.38 -18.35 0.06
N ASP A 157 -11.44 -18.07 0.84
CA ASP A 157 -11.83 -16.73 1.32
C ASP A 157 -11.05 -16.20 2.55
N LYS A 158 -9.92 -16.83 2.93
CA LYS A 158 -9.16 -16.44 4.14
C LYS A 158 -7.64 -16.42 3.99
N ILE A 159 -7.12 -16.59 2.79
CA ILE A 159 -5.68 -16.55 2.57
C ILE A 159 -5.19 -15.12 2.82
N SER A 160 -4.23 -14.98 3.74
CA SER A 160 -3.53 -13.71 3.97
C SER A 160 -2.32 -13.58 3.05
N MET A 161 -1.93 -12.35 2.72
CA MET A 161 -0.68 -12.08 2.00
C MET A 161 0.54 -12.64 2.76
N GLY A 162 0.53 -12.53 4.09
CA GLY A 162 1.61 -13.04 4.93
C GLY A 162 1.73 -14.58 4.90
N SER A 163 0.62 -15.32 4.88
CA SER A 163 0.66 -16.78 4.75
C SER A 163 1.09 -17.21 3.35
N TYR A 164 0.63 -16.51 2.32
CA TYR A 164 1.06 -16.70 0.94
C TYR A 164 2.56 -16.50 0.74
N LEU A 165 3.11 -15.36 1.18
CA LEU A 165 4.54 -15.05 1.05
C LEU A 165 5.41 -16.01 1.87
N ARG A 166 4.99 -16.37 3.09
CA ARG A 166 5.71 -17.37 3.91
C ARG A 166 5.78 -18.71 3.21
N LYS A 167 4.67 -19.18 2.63
CA LYS A 167 4.64 -20.42 1.87
C LYS A 167 5.49 -20.31 0.60
N GLY A 168 5.49 -19.15 -0.05
CA GLY A 168 6.40 -18.86 -1.16
C GLY A 168 7.88 -19.00 -0.78
N LEU A 169 8.28 -18.51 0.39
CA LEU A 169 9.63 -18.69 0.90
C LEU A 169 9.95 -20.18 1.18
N GLU A 170 9.01 -20.98 1.68
CA GLU A 170 9.18 -22.43 1.83
C GLU A 170 9.41 -23.12 0.47
N PHE A 171 8.61 -22.77 -0.54
CA PHE A 171 8.76 -23.27 -1.91
C PHE A 171 10.11 -22.87 -2.52
N TYR A 172 10.54 -21.63 -2.33
CA TYR A 172 11.86 -21.16 -2.77
C TYR A 172 13.00 -22.04 -2.22
N TRP A 173 12.92 -22.45 -0.96
CA TRP A 173 13.91 -23.37 -0.38
C TRP A 173 13.76 -24.82 -0.86
N GLY A 174 12.52 -25.28 -1.12
CA GLY A 174 12.28 -26.59 -1.74
C GLY A 174 12.94 -26.71 -3.11
N LEU A 175 12.73 -25.70 -3.98
CA LEU A 175 13.31 -25.65 -5.33
C LEU A 175 14.84 -25.69 -5.31
N LYS A 176 15.48 -25.00 -4.37
CA LYS A 176 16.95 -25.02 -4.23
C LYS A 176 17.48 -26.40 -3.84
N LYS A 177 16.78 -27.12 -2.96
CA LYS A 177 17.18 -28.49 -2.56
C LYS A 177 17.07 -29.46 -3.72
N ASP A 178 16.04 -29.34 -4.55
CA ASP A 178 15.86 -30.19 -5.71
C ASP A 178 16.94 -29.94 -6.78
N GLN A 179 17.38 -28.69 -6.97
CA GLN A 179 18.52 -28.37 -7.85
C GLN A 179 19.85 -28.96 -7.35
N GLU A 180 20.14 -28.90 -6.04
CA GLU A 180 21.32 -29.55 -5.44
C GLU A 180 21.28 -31.08 -5.65
N ASN A 181 20.10 -31.69 -5.57
CA ASN A 181 19.91 -33.12 -5.80
C ASN A 181 20.11 -33.49 -7.28
N VAL A 182 19.56 -32.72 -8.22
CA VAL A 182 19.73 -32.97 -9.67
C VAL A 182 21.20 -32.84 -10.12
N GLU A 183 21.95 -31.91 -9.52
CA GLU A 183 23.36 -31.72 -9.87
C GLU A 183 24.32 -32.68 -9.15
N SER A 184 23.99 -33.11 -7.92
CA SER A 184 24.75 -34.17 -7.23
C SER A 184 24.60 -35.53 -7.91
N PHE A 185 23.47 -35.80 -8.57
CA PHE A 185 23.29 -36.96 -9.45
C PHE A 185 24.16 -36.90 -10.73
N ASN A 186 24.59 -35.71 -11.16
CA ASN A 186 25.45 -35.52 -12.35
C ASN A 186 26.96 -35.55 -12.04
N LEU A 187 27.37 -35.80 -10.80
CA LEU A 187 28.78 -35.87 -10.39
C LEU A 187 29.29 -37.27 -10.01
N GLU A 188 28.47 -38.33 -10.14
CA GLU A 188 28.91 -39.72 -9.89
C GLU A 188 28.99 -40.62 -11.14
N ASN A 189 28.87 -40.07 -12.36
CA ASN A 189 29.07 -40.84 -13.61
C ASN A 189 30.20 -40.28 -14.48
N VAL A 190 31.42 -40.15 -13.94
CA VAL A 190 32.65 -40.19 -14.76
C VAL A 190 33.69 -41.08 -14.09
N GLY A 191 33.47 -42.39 -14.21
CA GLY A 191 34.43 -43.44 -13.93
C GLY A 191 34.76 -44.23 -15.20
N VAL A 192 35.77 -43.77 -15.93
CA VAL A 192 36.70 -44.50 -16.82
C VAL A 192 36.16 -45.67 -17.66
N GLY A 193 36.15 -45.48 -18.99
CA GLY A 193 36.22 -46.54 -19.98
C GLY A 193 36.80 -46.01 -21.28
N LYS A 194 38.10 -46.26 -21.51
CA LYS A 194 38.76 -46.08 -22.79
C LYS A 194 38.10 -46.99 -23.82
N ASP A 195 37.86 -46.50 -25.03
CA ASP A 195 38.36 -47.13 -26.26
C ASP A 195 38.17 -46.20 -27.46
N GLN A 196 39.23 -46.13 -28.27
CA GLN A 196 39.27 -45.49 -29.58
C GLN A 196 38.53 -46.38 -30.59
N GLU A 197 37.75 -45.80 -31.51
CA GLU A 197 38.00 -45.88 -32.95
C GLU A 197 36.90 -45.19 -33.80
N ASN A 198 37.39 -44.43 -34.78
CA ASN A 198 36.89 -44.26 -36.15
C ASN A 198 35.50 -43.63 -36.44
N VAL A 199 35.61 -42.38 -36.89
CA VAL A 199 34.96 -41.74 -38.06
C VAL A 199 34.27 -42.72 -39.02
N GLU A 200 32.99 -42.47 -39.36
CA GLU A 200 32.56 -42.16 -40.74
C GLU A 200 31.07 -41.78 -40.84
N SER A 201 30.84 -40.83 -41.74
CA SER A 201 29.58 -40.31 -42.28
C SER A 201 28.62 -41.37 -42.84
N PHE A 202 27.32 -41.08 -42.93
CA PHE A 202 26.59 -40.91 -44.20
C PHE A 202 25.07 -40.73 -43.97
N ASN A 203 24.46 -40.08 -44.95
CA ASN A 203 23.11 -39.53 -44.98
C ASN A 203 22.19 -40.42 -45.85
N LEU A 204 20.88 -40.20 -45.70
CA LEU A 204 19.77 -40.41 -46.66
C LEU A 204 18.99 -41.75 -46.68
N ASP A 205 17.69 -41.56 -46.43
CA ASP A 205 16.54 -41.87 -47.32
C ASP A 205 15.68 -43.13 -47.15
N ASN A 206 14.40 -42.81 -46.90
CA ASN A 206 13.18 -43.16 -47.63
C ASN A 206 12.40 -44.47 -47.38
N GLY A 207 11.10 -44.24 -47.18
CA GLY A 207 9.97 -45.09 -47.59
C GLY A 207 9.46 -46.01 -46.49
N GLY A 208 8.18 -46.04 -46.09
CA GLY A 208 6.97 -45.47 -46.65
C GLY A 208 5.80 -46.45 -46.40
N VAL A 209 4.59 -45.91 -46.19
CA VAL A 209 3.27 -46.41 -46.69
C VAL A 209 2.77 -47.73 -46.01
N GLU A 210 1.54 -48.00 -45.53
CA GLU A 210 0.15 -47.48 -45.57
C GLU A 210 -0.67 -48.32 -44.54
N GLU A 211 -1.67 -47.76 -43.83
CA GLU A 211 -3.15 -48.01 -43.92
C GLU A 211 -3.65 -49.44 -43.51
N VAL A 212 -4.82 -49.73 -42.90
CA VAL A 212 -6.04 -49.05 -42.40
C VAL A 212 -6.95 -50.13 -41.74
N GLN A 213 -7.94 -49.71 -40.91
CA GLN A 213 -9.23 -50.38 -40.54
C GLN A 213 -9.21 -51.56 -39.53
N GLU A 214 -10.22 -51.82 -38.68
CA GLU A 214 -11.55 -51.26 -38.40
C GLU A 214 -12.08 -51.78 -37.04
N ASN A 215 -13.19 -51.18 -36.60
CA ASN A 215 -13.98 -51.28 -35.35
C ASN A 215 -14.43 -52.67 -34.82
N VAL A 216 -14.82 -52.72 -33.52
CA VAL A 216 -16.17 -53.05 -32.96
C VAL A 216 -16.13 -53.84 -31.62
N GLU A 217 -16.76 -53.24 -30.60
CA GLU A 217 -17.50 -53.75 -29.41
C GLU A 217 -16.98 -54.91 -28.53
N SER A 218 -16.95 -54.71 -27.19
CA SER A 218 -17.86 -55.37 -26.22
C SER A 218 -17.45 -55.17 -24.73
N PHE A 219 -18.39 -55.52 -23.84
CA PHE A 219 -18.58 -55.10 -22.45
C PHE A 219 -17.82 -55.88 -21.35
N ASN A 220 -17.49 -55.14 -20.27
CA ASN A 220 -17.49 -55.40 -18.81
C ASN A 220 -16.73 -56.57 -18.11
N PHE A 221 -15.88 -56.11 -17.16
CA PHE A 221 -15.56 -56.57 -15.79
C PHE A 221 -15.21 -58.04 -15.53
N ASP A 222 -13.92 -58.34 -15.22
CA ASP A 222 -13.47 -58.50 -13.83
C ASP A 222 -11.94 -58.71 -13.69
N ASP A 223 -11.41 -58.00 -12.69
CA ASP A 223 -10.37 -58.30 -11.70
C ASP A 223 -8.87 -58.51 -12.04
N SER A 224 -8.06 -57.83 -11.20
CA SER A 224 -6.64 -57.98 -10.86
C SER A 224 -5.55 -57.48 -11.83
N GLY A 225 -4.77 -56.49 -11.38
CA GLY A 225 -3.45 -56.17 -11.94
C GLY A 225 -3.04 -54.72 -11.77
N ILE A 226 -2.10 -54.48 -10.86
CA ILE A 226 -1.43 -53.19 -10.63
C ILE A 226 -0.42 -52.95 -11.75
N GLU A 227 -0.51 -51.81 -12.45
CA GLU A 227 0.64 -51.01 -12.90
C GLU A 227 0.16 -49.61 -13.34
N LYS A 228 0.75 -48.57 -12.75
CA LYS A 228 0.52 -47.16 -13.12
C LYS A 228 1.58 -46.78 -14.14
N ASP A 229 1.16 -46.57 -15.38
CA ASP A 229 2.00 -46.00 -16.42
C ASP A 229 2.23 -44.50 -16.17
N GLN A 230 3.50 -44.14 -16.28
CA GLN A 230 4.03 -42.79 -16.37
C GLN A 230 3.68 -42.22 -17.74
N GLU A 231 3.04 -41.04 -17.79
CA GLU A 231 3.14 -40.18 -18.97
C GLU A 231 3.28 -38.70 -18.55
N ASN A 232 4.39 -38.12 -19.02
CA ASN A 232 4.62 -36.73 -19.42
C ASN A 232 4.43 -35.62 -18.38
N VAL A 233 5.47 -35.44 -17.55
CA VAL A 233 5.81 -34.12 -17.01
C VAL A 233 6.68 -33.43 -18.06
N GLU A 234 6.14 -32.43 -18.75
CA GLU A 234 6.95 -31.50 -19.53
C GLU A 234 7.94 -30.80 -18.58
N SER A 235 9.22 -30.89 -18.92
CA SER A 235 10.32 -30.27 -18.17
C SER A 235 10.20 -28.74 -18.26
N PHE A 236 9.93 -28.12 -17.11
CA PHE A 236 9.98 -26.68 -16.94
C PHE A 236 11.43 -26.19 -17.09
N ASP A 237 11.71 -25.43 -18.15
CA ASP A 237 13.04 -24.89 -18.43
C ASP A 237 13.36 -23.74 -17.45
N LEU A 238 14.10 -24.09 -16.40
CA LEU A 238 14.51 -23.22 -15.28
C LEU A 238 15.63 -22.23 -15.65
N GLU A 239 16.13 -22.23 -16.89
CA GLU A 239 17.28 -21.41 -17.30
C GLU A 239 17.02 -19.89 -17.26
N ASN A 240 15.77 -19.44 -17.16
CA ASN A 240 15.43 -18.01 -17.03
C ASN A 240 15.41 -17.48 -15.59
N VAL A 241 15.57 -18.33 -14.58
CA VAL A 241 15.69 -17.90 -13.17
C VAL A 241 17.14 -18.16 -12.75
N GLY A 242 18.02 -17.22 -13.08
CA GLY A 242 19.46 -17.32 -12.80
C GLY A 242 19.77 -17.43 -11.30
N ILE A 243 19.75 -18.65 -10.77
CA ILE A 243 20.11 -19.00 -9.40
C ILE A 243 21.43 -19.77 -9.47
N GLU A 244 22.52 -19.15 -9.02
CA GLU A 244 23.82 -19.80 -8.86
C GLU A 244 23.77 -20.86 -7.75
N LYS A 245 24.53 -21.95 -7.93
CA LYS A 245 24.64 -23.09 -6.99
C LYS A 245 25.11 -22.61 -5.61
N ASP A 246 24.36 -22.86 -4.54
CA ASP A 246 24.78 -22.51 -3.18
C ASP A 246 24.29 -23.49 -2.12
N GLN A 247 25.26 -24.08 -1.40
CA GLN A 247 25.09 -25.00 -0.28
C GLN A 247 24.45 -24.31 0.94
N GLU A 248 23.31 -24.85 1.42
CA GLU A 248 22.39 -24.30 2.45
C GLU A 248 23.07 -23.83 3.78
N ASN A 249 24.27 -24.31 4.10
CA ASN A 249 24.97 -24.10 5.38
C ASN A 249 26.33 -23.37 5.26
N VAL A 250 26.64 -22.76 4.12
CA VAL A 250 27.88 -21.98 3.99
C VAL A 250 27.73 -20.65 4.73
N GLU A 251 28.66 -20.40 5.65
CA GLU A 251 28.85 -19.07 6.25
C GLU A 251 29.30 -18.10 5.14
N VAL A 252 28.48 -17.08 4.89
CA VAL A 252 28.78 -15.98 3.96
C VAL A 252 29.55 -14.88 4.70
N PHE A 253 29.13 -14.61 5.93
CA PHE A 253 29.79 -13.72 6.89
C PHE A 253 29.82 -14.39 8.27
N GLU A 254 30.60 -13.84 9.21
CA GLU A 254 30.84 -14.44 10.54
C GLU A 254 29.56 -14.87 11.27
N ASN A 255 28.47 -14.10 11.15
CA ASN A 255 27.18 -14.39 11.79
C ASN A 255 26.06 -14.75 10.81
N TRP A 256 26.35 -14.86 9.51
CA TRP A 256 25.35 -15.06 8.46
C TRP A 256 25.62 -16.31 7.65
N SER A 257 24.78 -17.33 7.81
CA SER A 257 24.65 -18.39 6.82
C SER A 257 23.95 -17.85 5.57
N ARG A 258 24.17 -18.50 4.42
CA ARG A 258 23.49 -18.14 3.17
C ARG A 258 21.96 -18.12 3.34
N LYS A 259 21.42 -19.12 4.04
CA LYS A 259 20.00 -19.20 4.37
C LYS A 259 19.51 -18.03 5.20
N ALA A 260 20.18 -17.72 6.31
CA ALA A 260 19.78 -16.61 7.19
C ALA A 260 19.82 -15.27 6.44
N LEU A 261 20.78 -15.09 5.53
CA LEU A 261 20.93 -13.90 4.71
C LEU A 261 19.78 -13.75 3.71
N GLU A 262 19.43 -14.80 2.98
CA GLU A 262 18.31 -14.77 2.03
C GLU A 262 16.94 -14.62 2.72
N GLU A 263 16.72 -15.29 3.86
CA GLU A 263 15.54 -15.06 4.71
C GLU A 263 15.47 -13.60 5.20
N GLY A 264 16.61 -13.03 5.57
CA GLY A 264 16.73 -11.62 5.94
C GLY A 264 16.39 -10.66 4.79
N ILE A 265 16.86 -10.96 3.57
CA ILE A 265 16.52 -10.18 2.36
C ILE A 265 15.02 -10.32 2.05
N PHE A 266 14.44 -11.51 2.16
CA PHE A 266 13.01 -11.71 1.94
C PHE A 266 12.17 -10.90 2.94
N ALA A 267 12.50 -10.98 4.23
CA ALA A 267 11.86 -10.19 5.28
C ALA A 267 12.07 -8.67 5.09
N MET A 268 13.18 -8.26 4.50
CA MET A 268 13.42 -6.86 4.14
C MET A 268 12.36 -6.35 3.15
N PHE A 269 12.03 -7.15 2.13
CA PHE A 269 10.99 -6.84 1.14
C PHE A 269 9.57 -6.96 1.70
N GLU A 270 9.29 -7.93 2.59
CA GLU A 270 8.02 -7.98 3.32
C GLU A 270 7.76 -6.67 4.09
N ASN A 271 8.79 -6.14 4.78
CA ASN A 271 8.67 -4.87 5.50
C ASN A 271 8.54 -3.66 4.57
N ILE A 272 9.15 -3.70 3.37
CA ILE A 272 8.90 -2.67 2.35
C ILE A 272 7.42 -2.71 1.93
N HIS A 273 6.86 -3.89 1.68
CA HIS A 273 5.47 -4.03 1.26
C HIS A 273 4.48 -3.58 2.35
N ARG A 274 4.80 -3.74 3.64
CA ARG A 274 4.02 -3.15 4.76
C ARG A 274 3.91 -1.62 4.68
N HIS A 275 4.95 -0.93 4.18
CA HIS A 275 4.87 0.51 3.96
C HIS A 275 3.91 0.83 2.81
N TYR A 276 3.86 0.04 1.75
CA TYR A 276 2.93 0.25 0.63
C TYR A 276 1.47 -0.03 1.02
N SER A 277 1.19 -1.16 1.67
CA SER A 277 -0.17 -1.55 2.03
C SER A 277 -0.69 -0.88 3.31
N SER A 278 0.19 -0.30 4.14
CA SER A 278 -0.04 0.10 5.54
C SER A 278 -0.35 -1.03 6.52
N ALA A 279 -0.39 -2.28 6.07
CA ALA A 279 -0.68 -3.40 6.97
C ALA A 279 0.43 -3.53 8.02
N GLY A 280 0.05 -3.47 9.30
CA GLY A 280 0.99 -3.64 10.41
C GLY A 280 1.63 -5.04 10.41
N ASP A 281 0.91 -6.02 9.89
CA ASP A 281 1.34 -7.39 9.63
C ASP A 281 0.71 -7.85 8.30
N LEU A 282 1.49 -8.46 7.41
CA LEU A 282 0.95 -8.96 6.13
C LEU A 282 -0.01 -10.15 6.35
N GLY A 283 0.03 -10.80 7.52
CA GLY A 283 -0.97 -11.79 7.92
C GLY A 283 -2.37 -11.22 8.13
N THR A 284 -2.54 -9.89 8.21
CA THR A 284 -3.86 -9.25 8.25
C THR A 284 -4.32 -8.74 6.89
N LEU A 285 -3.44 -8.71 5.89
CA LEU A 285 -3.75 -8.26 4.53
C LEU A 285 -4.38 -9.40 3.74
N ASP A 286 -5.55 -9.17 3.14
CA ASP A 286 -6.23 -10.17 2.34
C ASP A 286 -5.51 -10.41 1.01
N PHE A 287 -5.31 -11.67 0.65
CA PHE A 287 -4.63 -12.02 -0.60
C PHE A 287 -5.45 -11.64 -1.85
N ASN A 288 -6.76 -11.91 -1.83
CA ASN A 288 -7.62 -11.67 -3.00
C ASN A 288 -7.91 -10.17 -3.17
N GLY A 289 -7.95 -9.43 -2.06
CA GLY A 289 -8.15 -7.98 -2.08
C GLY A 289 -7.12 -7.22 -2.94
N GLU A 290 -5.87 -7.69 -2.99
CA GLU A 290 -4.82 -7.08 -3.80
C GLU A 290 -5.12 -7.15 -5.31
N SER A 291 -5.81 -8.20 -5.77
CA SER A 291 -6.17 -8.35 -7.20
C SER A 291 -7.24 -7.36 -7.68
N GLU A 292 -7.97 -6.71 -6.77
CA GLU A 292 -8.98 -5.70 -7.10
C GLU A 292 -8.37 -4.30 -7.26
N TYR A 293 -7.16 -4.09 -6.72
CA TYR A 293 -6.44 -2.83 -6.78
C TYR A 293 -5.93 -2.56 -8.20
N CYS A 294 -6.07 -1.32 -8.66
CA CYS A 294 -5.66 -0.90 -9.99
C CYS A 294 -4.56 0.15 -9.92
N ASN A 295 -3.47 -0.09 -10.66
CA ASN A 295 -2.42 0.91 -10.87
C ASN A 295 -2.74 1.75 -12.11
N PHE A 296 -2.43 3.05 -12.05
CA PHE A 296 -2.28 3.82 -13.27
C PHE A 296 -0.97 3.41 -13.97
N PRO A 297 -0.93 3.31 -15.31
CA PRO A 297 0.31 3.01 -16.02
C PRO A 297 1.34 4.15 -15.93
N GLY A 298 2.60 3.79 -16.20
CA GLY A 298 3.74 4.71 -16.26
C GLY A 298 4.49 4.86 -14.93
N ASP A 299 5.48 5.75 -14.93
CA ASP A 299 6.42 5.90 -13.82
C ASP A 299 5.76 6.42 -12.53
N GLU A 300 6.34 6.07 -11.38
CA GLU A 300 6.03 6.73 -10.11
C GLU A 300 6.89 7.99 -9.94
N ILE A 301 6.25 9.11 -9.62
CA ILE A 301 6.97 10.39 -9.55
C ILE A 301 6.57 11.21 -8.33
N THR A 302 7.42 12.17 -7.98
CA THR A 302 7.24 13.15 -6.91
C THR A 302 6.94 14.54 -7.45
N ILE A 303 6.38 15.41 -6.62
CA ILE A 303 6.05 16.80 -6.97
C ILE A 303 7.09 17.73 -6.34
N ALA A 304 8.02 18.25 -7.13
CA ALA A 304 9.09 19.12 -6.66
C ALA A 304 8.61 20.33 -5.84
N LYS A 305 7.46 20.93 -6.20
CA LYS A 305 6.83 22.02 -5.45
C LYS A 305 6.24 21.61 -4.09
N GLY A 306 6.26 20.33 -3.77
CA GLY A 306 5.57 19.73 -2.63
C GLY A 306 4.15 19.30 -3.00
N TYR A 307 3.71 18.18 -2.46
CA TYR A 307 2.39 17.62 -2.72
C TYR A 307 1.25 18.55 -2.25
N SER A 308 1.48 19.36 -1.22
CA SER A 308 0.53 20.38 -0.77
C SER A 308 0.14 21.38 -1.88
N SER A 309 1.00 21.62 -2.87
CA SER A 309 0.68 22.49 -4.01
C SER A 309 -0.55 22.02 -4.82
N VAL A 310 -0.83 20.72 -4.86
CA VAL A 310 -2.02 20.15 -5.52
C VAL A 310 -3.29 20.57 -4.79
N VAL A 311 -3.33 20.44 -3.47
CA VAL A 311 -4.52 20.79 -2.68
C VAL A 311 -4.70 22.30 -2.58
N GLU A 312 -3.61 23.07 -2.56
CA GLU A 312 -3.65 24.53 -2.65
C GLU A 312 -4.24 24.99 -3.98
N SER A 313 -3.87 24.36 -5.09
CA SER A 313 -4.45 24.64 -6.41
C SER A 313 -5.96 24.38 -6.44
N LEU A 314 -6.42 23.27 -5.86
CA LEU A 314 -7.86 22.98 -5.75
C LEU A 314 -8.59 24.03 -4.89
N ALA A 315 -8.00 24.43 -3.76
CA ALA A 315 -8.58 25.41 -2.85
C ALA A 315 -8.59 26.83 -3.44
N SER A 316 -7.62 27.19 -4.29
CA SER A 316 -7.48 28.54 -4.86
C SER A 316 -8.66 28.99 -5.73
N VAL A 317 -9.44 28.04 -6.24
CA VAL A 317 -10.63 28.30 -7.06
C VAL A 317 -11.84 28.69 -6.20
N LEU A 318 -11.80 28.38 -4.90
CA LEU A 318 -12.92 28.58 -3.97
C LEU A 318 -12.89 30.01 -3.37
N PRO A 319 -14.04 30.65 -3.17
CA PRO A 319 -14.10 31.99 -2.61
C PRO A 319 -13.65 32.02 -1.13
N PRO A 320 -13.10 33.14 -0.66
CA PRO A 320 -12.73 33.30 0.74
C PRO A 320 -13.90 33.01 1.69
N GLY A 321 -13.63 32.31 2.79
CA GLY A 321 -14.63 31.95 3.79
C GLY A 321 -15.46 30.69 3.49
N LEU A 322 -15.37 30.13 2.28
CA LEU A 322 -16.04 28.86 1.96
C LEU A 322 -15.44 27.69 2.75
N ILE A 323 -14.12 27.70 2.95
CA ILE A 323 -13.41 26.73 3.81
C ILE A 323 -13.26 27.33 5.21
N GLN A 324 -13.81 26.65 6.20
CA GLN A 324 -13.76 27.03 7.61
C GLN A 324 -12.85 26.06 8.38
N LEU A 325 -11.64 26.53 8.71
CA LEU A 325 -10.66 25.78 9.50
C LEU A 325 -10.99 25.81 11.00
N GLY A 326 -10.47 24.85 11.76
CA GLY A 326 -10.68 24.71 13.21
C GLY A 326 -12.10 24.29 13.61
N ARG A 327 -12.92 23.84 12.65
CA ARG A 327 -14.32 23.43 12.79
C ARG A 327 -14.43 21.92 12.94
N LYS A 328 -13.93 21.37 14.04
CA LYS A 328 -13.99 19.92 14.30
C LYS A 328 -15.43 19.47 14.57
N VAL A 329 -15.98 18.66 13.67
CA VAL A 329 -17.29 18.01 13.86
C VAL A 329 -17.15 16.90 14.90
N SER A 330 -18.02 16.92 15.90
CA SER A 330 -18.09 15.93 16.99
C SER A 330 -19.27 14.98 16.86
N LYS A 331 -20.35 15.38 16.18
CA LYS A 331 -21.54 14.56 15.97
C LYS A 331 -22.32 14.99 14.73
N ILE A 332 -22.89 14.03 14.01
CA ILE A 332 -23.74 14.19 12.84
C ILE A 332 -25.12 13.62 13.19
N GLU A 333 -26.09 14.50 13.41
CA GLU A 333 -27.51 14.14 13.59
C GLU A 333 -28.19 14.16 12.21
N TRP A 334 -28.84 13.07 11.80
CA TRP A 334 -29.53 12.95 10.51
C TRP A 334 -30.91 12.30 10.70
N GLN A 335 -31.82 12.47 9.74
CA GLN A 335 -33.24 12.12 9.90
C GLN A 335 -33.64 10.88 9.09
N LEU A 336 -34.33 9.95 9.74
CA LEU A 336 -34.94 8.79 9.06
C LEU A 336 -36.32 9.10 8.49
N GLU A 337 -37.03 10.09 9.02
CA GLU A 337 -38.37 10.51 8.59
C GLU A 337 -38.40 12.02 8.33
N ASN A 338 -39.25 12.48 7.41
CA ASN A 338 -39.44 13.90 7.15
C ASN A 338 -39.96 14.62 8.41
N SER A 339 -39.21 15.59 8.91
CA SER A 339 -39.73 16.62 9.80
C SER A 339 -40.22 17.82 8.98
N ASP A 340 -41.38 18.38 9.35
CA ASP A 340 -41.96 19.53 8.65
C ASP A 340 -41.08 20.78 8.83
N GLY A 341 -40.24 21.08 7.82
CA GLY A 341 -39.65 22.40 7.60
C GLY A 341 -38.22 22.64 8.07
N ASN A 342 -37.50 21.65 8.60
CA ASN A 342 -36.08 21.80 9.00
C ASN A 342 -35.14 20.99 8.10
N LYS A 343 -33.92 21.51 7.90
CA LYS A 343 -32.85 20.80 7.19
C LYS A 343 -32.57 19.46 7.88
N PRO A 344 -32.47 18.35 7.13
CA PRO A 344 -32.43 17.00 7.68
C PRO A 344 -31.15 16.63 8.45
N VAL A 345 -30.05 17.35 8.24
CA VAL A 345 -28.77 17.08 8.90
C VAL A 345 -28.39 18.23 9.83
N LYS A 346 -27.88 17.88 11.00
CA LYS A 346 -27.38 18.81 12.01
C LYS A 346 -26.00 18.35 12.50
N LEU A 347 -25.01 19.20 12.26
CA LEU A 347 -23.63 19.02 12.66
C LEU A 347 -23.38 19.70 13.99
N HIS A 348 -22.77 18.97 14.92
CA HIS A 348 -22.27 19.49 16.18
C HIS A 348 -20.75 19.64 16.09
N PHE A 349 -20.24 20.73 16.65
CA PHE A 349 -18.80 21.01 16.67
C PHE A 349 -18.25 20.89 18.08
N SER A 350 -16.95 20.64 18.20
CA SER A 350 -16.26 20.51 19.50
C SER A 350 -16.30 21.81 20.34
N ASP A 351 -16.55 22.96 19.73
CA ASP A 351 -16.75 24.25 20.42
C ASP A 351 -18.19 24.44 20.97
N GLY A 352 -19.08 23.47 20.79
CA GLY A 352 -20.48 23.51 21.21
C GLY A 352 -21.43 24.19 20.22
N SER A 353 -20.93 24.77 19.13
CA SER A 353 -21.77 25.33 18.07
C SER A 353 -22.43 24.23 17.22
N VAL A 354 -23.43 24.62 16.45
CA VAL A 354 -24.17 23.72 15.55
C VAL A 354 -24.33 24.34 14.15
N MET A 355 -24.43 23.50 13.12
CA MET A 355 -24.73 23.88 11.75
C MET A 355 -25.76 22.93 11.17
N TYR A 356 -26.70 23.44 10.39
CA TYR A 356 -27.73 22.64 9.72
C TYR A 356 -27.40 22.49 8.24
N ALA A 357 -27.75 21.36 7.63
CA ALA A 357 -27.47 21.07 6.24
C ALA A 357 -28.54 20.16 5.63
N ASP A 358 -28.74 20.31 4.32
CA ASP A 358 -29.60 19.43 3.53
C ASP A 358 -28.82 18.20 3.08
N HIS A 359 -27.55 18.39 2.74
CA HIS A 359 -26.65 17.34 2.32
C HIS A 359 -25.28 17.49 2.99
N VAL A 360 -24.69 16.38 3.42
CA VAL A 360 -23.36 16.34 4.00
C VAL A 360 -22.50 15.33 3.26
N ILE A 361 -21.32 15.76 2.78
CA ILE A 361 -20.29 14.85 2.26
C ILE A 361 -19.27 14.62 3.38
N VAL A 362 -19.22 13.41 3.91
CA VAL A 362 -18.28 12.98 4.95
C VAL A 362 -17.00 12.51 4.29
N THR A 363 -15.87 13.16 4.62
CA THR A 363 -14.53 12.80 4.09
C THR A 363 -13.50 12.53 5.20
N VAL A 364 -13.97 12.28 6.42
CA VAL A 364 -13.10 11.88 7.54
C VAL A 364 -12.44 10.52 7.26
N SER A 365 -11.30 10.26 7.89
CA SER A 365 -10.59 8.99 7.70
C SER A 365 -11.38 7.79 8.21
N LEU A 366 -11.07 6.59 7.71
CA LEU A 366 -11.63 5.35 8.22
C LEU A 366 -11.32 5.15 9.71
N GLY A 367 -10.14 5.58 10.19
CA GLY A 367 -9.80 5.57 11.62
C GLY A 367 -10.77 6.38 12.48
N VAL A 368 -11.16 7.58 12.04
CA VAL A 368 -12.18 8.41 12.72
C VAL A 368 -13.56 7.75 12.66
N LEU A 369 -13.93 7.11 11.54
CA LEU A 369 -15.19 6.37 11.45
C LEU A 369 -15.21 5.16 12.40
N LYS A 370 -14.12 4.39 12.49
CA LYS A 370 -13.96 3.28 13.43
C LYS A 370 -14.09 3.75 14.88
N GLN A 371 -13.44 4.87 15.24
CA GLN A 371 -13.61 5.46 16.58
C GLN A 371 -15.07 5.89 16.82
N GLY A 372 -15.72 6.47 15.81
CA GLY A 372 -17.10 6.91 15.85
C GLY A 372 -18.14 5.80 15.99
N LEU A 373 -17.76 4.52 15.87
CA LEU A 373 -18.64 3.37 16.16
C LEU A 373 -18.64 2.96 17.64
N ARG A 374 -17.70 3.46 18.45
CA ARG A 374 -17.62 3.13 19.88
C ARG A 374 -18.75 3.83 20.64
N GLU A 375 -19.27 3.16 21.67
CA GLU A 375 -20.43 3.63 22.45
C GLU A 375 -20.19 5.01 23.10
N ASP A 376 -18.94 5.34 23.45
CA ASP A 376 -18.53 6.57 24.14
C ASP A 376 -18.24 7.75 23.20
N SER A 377 -18.11 7.53 21.89
CA SER A 377 -17.72 8.54 20.90
C SER A 377 -18.75 8.78 19.79
N SER A 378 -19.84 8.01 19.76
CA SER A 378 -20.83 7.91 18.66
C SER A 378 -20.94 9.15 17.76
N LEU A 379 -20.33 9.05 16.57
CA LEU A 379 -20.23 10.16 15.61
C LEU A 379 -21.57 10.41 14.89
N PHE A 380 -22.42 9.40 14.76
CA PHE A 380 -23.68 9.46 13.99
C PHE A 380 -24.88 9.21 14.89
N SER A 381 -25.95 10.00 14.69
CA SER A 381 -27.22 9.83 15.39
C SER A 381 -28.39 10.05 14.43
N PRO A 382 -29.25 9.04 14.20
CA PRO A 382 -29.17 7.67 14.73
C PRO A 382 -27.90 6.94 14.24
N PRO A 383 -27.54 5.81 14.88
CA PRO A 383 -26.40 5.00 14.44
C PRO A 383 -26.49 4.62 12.96
N LEU A 384 -25.32 4.44 12.33
CA LEU A 384 -25.24 4.01 10.94
C LEU A 384 -25.90 2.63 10.76
N PRO A 385 -26.52 2.34 9.59
CA PRO A 385 -27.06 1.02 9.31
C PRO A 385 -26.01 -0.09 9.36
N LYS A 386 -26.45 -1.32 9.65
CA LYS A 386 -25.58 -2.48 9.86
C LYS A 386 -24.55 -2.71 8.74
N PHE A 387 -24.96 -2.60 7.47
CA PHE A 387 -24.06 -2.79 6.33
C PHE A 387 -22.87 -1.81 6.35
N LYS A 388 -23.09 -0.58 6.82
CA LYS A 388 -22.06 0.46 6.91
C LYS A 388 -21.15 0.21 8.11
N THR A 389 -21.72 -0.14 9.27
CA THR A 389 -20.92 -0.43 10.47
C THR A 389 -20.07 -1.69 10.30
N GLU A 390 -20.56 -2.70 9.58
CA GLU A 390 -19.81 -3.91 9.26
C GLU A 390 -18.63 -3.60 8.32
N ALA A 391 -18.87 -2.84 7.24
CA ALA A 391 -17.80 -2.41 6.34
C ALA A 391 -16.72 -1.59 7.05
N ILE A 392 -17.11 -0.59 7.86
CA ILE A 392 -16.19 0.20 8.69
C ILE A 392 -15.37 -0.71 9.62
N SER A 393 -15.98 -1.75 10.18
CA SER A 393 -15.31 -2.63 11.14
C SER A 393 -14.33 -3.59 10.46
N LYS A 394 -14.71 -4.17 9.31
CA LYS A 394 -13.91 -5.16 8.57
C LYS A 394 -12.69 -4.57 7.88
N LEU A 395 -12.84 -3.41 7.23
CA LEU A 395 -11.74 -2.79 6.47
C LEU A 395 -10.54 -2.53 7.38
N GLY A 396 -9.34 -2.82 6.90
CA GLY A 396 -8.10 -2.51 7.59
C GLY A 396 -7.82 -1.01 7.56
N PHE A 397 -7.23 -0.48 8.64
CA PHE A 397 -6.72 0.88 8.67
C PHE A 397 -5.37 0.90 9.38
N GLY A 398 -4.32 1.05 8.58
CA GLY A 398 -2.94 0.90 9.03
C GLY A 398 -2.33 2.20 9.51
N VAL A 399 -1.08 2.10 10.00
CA VAL A 399 -0.26 3.25 10.38
C VAL A 399 1.08 3.11 9.69
N VAL A 400 1.48 4.16 8.99
CA VAL A 400 2.79 4.36 8.37
C VAL A 400 3.24 5.76 8.70
N ASP A 401 4.37 5.87 9.41
CA ASP A 401 5.00 7.12 9.80
C ASP A 401 6.37 7.27 9.16
N LYS A 402 6.79 8.52 9.02
CA LYS A 402 8.16 8.88 8.61
C LYS A 402 8.87 9.57 9.76
N VAL A 403 10.16 9.30 9.86
CA VAL A 403 11.08 10.00 10.74
C VAL A 403 12.15 10.64 9.88
N PHE A 404 12.22 11.96 9.94
CA PHE A 404 13.23 12.78 9.29
C PHE A 404 14.30 13.16 10.31
N LEU A 405 15.56 12.99 9.97
CA LEU A 405 16.70 13.26 10.85
C LEU A 405 17.72 14.13 10.15
N GLN A 406 18.19 15.18 10.84
CA GLN A 406 19.26 16.03 10.32
C GLN A 406 20.61 15.41 10.67
N LEU A 407 21.42 15.09 9.66
CA LEU A 407 22.81 14.73 9.83
C LEU A 407 23.60 15.89 10.43
N SER A 408 24.34 15.58 11.49
CA SER A 408 25.23 16.55 12.12
C SER A 408 26.31 16.98 11.11
N PRO A 409 26.70 18.27 11.08
CA PRO A 409 27.84 18.71 10.28
C PRO A 409 29.08 17.91 10.70
N THR A 410 29.57 17.02 9.84
CA THR A 410 30.89 16.42 10.04
C THR A 410 31.93 17.41 9.53
N HIS A 411 33.16 17.37 10.07
CA HIS A 411 34.27 18.23 9.63
C HIS A 411 34.76 17.90 8.19
N HIS A 412 34.10 16.95 7.51
CA HIS A 412 34.37 16.54 6.15
C HIS A 412 33.17 16.91 5.28
N ASP A 413 33.24 18.11 4.68
CA ASP A 413 32.35 18.52 3.62
C ASP A 413 32.54 17.56 2.43
N GLY A 414 31.64 16.59 2.26
CA GLY A 414 31.67 15.67 1.11
C GLY A 414 31.13 14.26 1.31
N ILE A 415 30.69 13.86 2.51
CA ILE A 415 30.05 12.55 2.72
C ILE A 415 28.53 12.70 2.57
N ASN A 416 27.97 12.20 1.46
CA ASN A 416 26.53 12.01 1.28
C ASN A 416 26.09 10.73 1.99
N PHE A 417 24.96 10.76 2.68
CA PHE A 417 24.38 9.57 3.30
C PHE A 417 23.87 8.61 2.22
N PRO A 418 24.11 7.29 2.32
CA PRO A 418 23.77 6.36 1.24
C PRO A 418 22.27 6.05 1.23
N ASN A 419 21.76 5.64 0.06
CA ASN A 419 20.46 4.98 -0.03
C ASN A 419 20.61 3.55 0.53
N MET A 420 20.24 3.35 1.80
CA MET A 420 20.51 2.11 2.53
C MET A 420 19.29 1.20 2.58
N MET A 421 19.50 -0.07 2.23
CA MET A 421 18.58 -1.15 2.53
C MET A 421 19.16 -2.02 3.66
N MET A 422 18.41 -2.18 4.74
CA MET A 422 18.89 -2.78 5.98
C MET A 422 18.34 -4.18 6.18
N ILE A 423 19.23 -5.17 6.32
CA ILE A 423 18.89 -6.55 6.64
C ILE A 423 19.12 -6.82 8.13
N PHE A 424 18.06 -7.26 8.81
CA PHE A 424 18.09 -7.69 10.21
C PHE A 424 17.93 -9.20 10.32
N HIS A 425 18.57 -9.82 11.33
CA HIS A 425 18.32 -11.23 11.65
C HIS A 425 16.87 -11.45 12.09
N GLN A 426 16.23 -12.46 11.48
CA GLN A 426 14.86 -12.88 11.75
C GLN A 426 14.81 -14.01 12.79
N SER A 427 15.53 -15.10 12.52
CA SER A 427 15.24 -16.44 13.02
C SER A 427 15.90 -16.77 14.37
N ASN A 428 17.07 -16.19 14.68
CA ASN A 428 17.82 -16.48 15.90
C ASN A 428 17.98 -15.22 16.79
N PRO A 429 17.27 -15.11 17.92
CA PRO A 429 17.39 -13.98 18.84
C PRO A 429 18.82 -13.75 19.37
N LYS A 430 19.66 -14.80 19.42
CA LYS A 430 21.04 -14.70 19.90
C LYS A 430 21.98 -14.03 18.90
N LEU A 431 21.61 -14.00 17.62
CA LEU A 431 22.40 -13.36 16.55
C LEU A 431 22.00 -11.89 16.32
N LYS A 432 20.86 -11.45 16.87
CA LYS A 432 20.42 -10.06 16.76
C LYS A 432 21.44 -9.14 17.44
N ASN A 433 21.82 -8.05 16.77
CA ASN A 433 22.73 -7.08 17.36
C ASN A 433 22.07 -6.43 18.60
N PRO A 434 22.61 -6.65 19.81
CA PRO A 434 21.96 -6.23 21.05
C PRO A 434 21.97 -4.70 21.27
N LYS A 435 22.78 -3.97 20.50
CA LYS A 435 22.84 -2.50 20.57
C LYS A 435 21.69 -1.85 19.81
N ILE A 436 21.15 -2.53 18.79
CA ILE A 436 20.08 -2.00 17.96
C ILE A 436 18.76 -2.11 18.72
N PRO A 437 18.02 -1.00 18.95
CA PRO A 437 16.74 -1.03 19.63
C PRO A 437 15.71 -1.94 18.92
N LEU A 438 14.85 -2.60 19.68
CA LEU A 438 13.84 -3.49 19.08
C LEU A 438 12.86 -2.76 18.16
N TRP A 439 12.53 -1.51 18.47
CA TRP A 439 11.50 -0.72 17.77
C TRP A 439 11.88 -0.33 16.33
N ILE A 440 13.15 -0.41 15.94
CA ILE A 440 13.61 -0.04 14.58
C ILE A 440 13.88 -1.24 13.66
N ARG A 441 13.84 -2.47 14.18
CA ARG A 441 14.30 -3.67 13.44
C ARG A 441 13.43 -4.08 12.24
N ARG A 442 12.28 -3.43 12.04
CA ARG A 442 11.40 -3.63 10.87
C ARG A 442 11.36 -2.42 9.94
N THR A 443 12.21 -1.42 10.18
CA THR A 443 12.46 -0.31 9.26
C THR A 443 13.65 -0.68 8.39
N THR A 444 13.39 -0.90 7.10
CA THR A 444 14.36 -1.52 6.19
C THR A 444 14.95 -0.58 5.16
N LEU A 445 14.48 0.67 5.12
CA LEU A 445 14.89 1.67 4.15
C LEU A 445 15.18 2.99 4.85
N THR A 446 16.38 3.51 4.63
CA THR A 446 16.81 4.82 5.11
C THR A 446 17.63 5.51 4.03
N HIS A 447 17.26 6.74 3.68
CA HIS A 447 17.88 7.46 2.57
C HIS A 447 17.80 8.97 2.78
N PRO A 448 18.67 9.78 2.13
CA PRO A 448 18.48 11.22 2.12
C PRO A 448 17.21 11.58 1.33
N VAL A 449 16.55 12.68 1.69
CA VAL A 449 15.31 13.13 1.01
C VAL A 449 15.57 13.65 -0.41
N TYR A 450 16.82 13.84 -0.79
CA TYR A 450 17.33 13.97 -2.17
C TYR A 450 18.86 13.80 -2.11
N PRO A 451 19.58 13.51 -3.21
CA PRO A 451 20.97 13.03 -3.18
C PRO A 451 21.98 13.84 -2.36
N GLU A 452 21.81 15.15 -2.25
CA GLU A 452 22.71 16.06 -1.53
C GLU A 452 22.14 16.54 -0.19
N SER A 453 20.96 16.05 0.21
CA SER A 453 20.31 16.47 1.43
C SER A 453 21.03 15.95 2.67
N ARG A 454 21.08 16.80 3.69
CA ARG A 454 21.47 16.41 5.06
C ARG A 454 20.30 15.91 5.89
N VAL A 455 19.09 15.91 5.34
CA VAL A 455 17.90 15.33 5.95
C VAL A 455 17.73 13.92 5.42
N VAL A 456 17.73 12.96 6.33
CA VAL A 456 17.54 11.53 6.07
C VAL A 456 16.15 11.14 6.52
N VAL A 457 15.48 10.27 5.77
CA VAL A 457 14.16 9.75 6.08
C VAL A 457 14.19 8.23 6.28
N SER A 458 13.42 7.78 7.27
CA SER A 458 13.13 6.37 7.56
C SER A 458 11.63 6.16 7.68
N TRP A 459 11.15 5.01 7.22
CA TRP A 459 9.73 4.64 7.25
C TRP A 459 9.46 3.59 8.34
N PHE A 460 8.32 3.72 9.01
CA PHE A 460 7.87 2.82 10.07
C PHE A 460 6.43 2.43 9.79
N ALA A 461 6.06 1.17 10.00
CA ALA A 461 4.69 0.69 9.83
C ALA A 461 4.19 -0.04 11.08
N GLY A 462 2.89 -0.04 11.32
CA GLY A 462 2.23 -0.78 12.41
C GLY A 462 2.75 -0.42 13.80
N GLU A 463 3.04 -1.43 14.61
CA GLU A 463 3.51 -1.28 16.00
C GLU A 463 4.80 -0.47 16.11
N GLU A 464 5.69 -0.55 15.11
CA GLU A 464 6.93 0.23 15.10
C GLU A 464 6.64 1.73 14.92
N ALA A 465 5.68 2.08 14.05
CA ALA A 465 5.23 3.47 13.88
C ALA A 465 4.63 4.01 15.18
N LEU A 466 3.65 3.29 15.74
CA LEU A 466 3.00 3.65 17.00
C LEU A 466 4.02 3.78 18.14
N LYS A 467 5.03 2.91 18.19
CA LYS A 467 6.08 3.00 19.20
C LYS A 467 6.90 4.28 19.04
N VAL A 468 7.31 4.63 17.82
CA VAL A 468 8.07 5.86 17.52
C VAL A 468 7.29 7.13 17.91
N GLU A 469 5.96 7.12 17.77
CA GLU A 469 5.11 8.25 18.21
C GLU A 469 5.24 8.54 19.71
N THR A 470 5.52 7.50 20.53
CA THR A 470 5.65 7.59 22.00
C THR A 470 7.01 8.03 22.51
N LEU A 471 8.07 7.83 21.71
CA LEU A 471 9.44 8.15 22.11
C LEU A 471 9.63 9.67 22.19
N ASP A 472 10.60 10.15 22.94
CA ASP A 472 11.06 11.54 22.79
C ASP A 472 12.07 11.68 21.63
N ASP A 473 12.52 12.90 21.39
CA ASP A 473 13.39 13.21 20.26
C ASP A 473 14.81 12.66 20.50
N GLU A 474 15.29 12.70 21.75
CA GLU A 474 16.58 12.17 22.17
C GLU A 474 16.67 10.65 22.01
N GLU A 475 15.65 9.90 22.44
CA GLU A 475 15.55 8.44 22.30
C GLU A 475 15.61 8.01 20.82
N ILE A 476 14.94 8.76 19.94
CA ILE A 476 14.96 8.49 18.50
C ILE A 476 16.35 8.79 17.93
N ILE A 477 16.92 9.96 18.26
CA ILE A 477 18.24 10.35 17.77
C ILE A 477 19.30 9.33 18.20
N GLU A 478 19.29 8.91 19.46
CA GLU A 478 20.22 7.90 19.98
C GLU A 478 20.01 6.56 19.28
N GLY A 479 18.77 6.05 19.26
CA GLY A 479 18.47 4.74 18.68
C GLY A 479 18.79 4.64 17.19
N VAL A 480 18.48 5.69 16.41
CA VAL A 480 18.81 5.72 14.98
C VAL A 480 20.32 5.92 14.78
N SER A 481 20.99 6.77 15.56
CA SER A 481 22.45 6.95 15.45
C SER A 481 23.20 5.65 15.75
N ILE A 482 22.79 4.89 16.77
CA ILE A 482 23.36 3.57 17.08
C ILE A 482 23.12 2.62 15.90
N THR A 483 21.89 2.54 15.41
CA THR A 483 21.53 1.65 14.29
C THR A 483 22.39 1.96 13.06
N MET A 484 22.42 3.22 12.62
CA MET A 484 23.22 3.62 11.45
C MET A 484 24.72 3.39 11.66
N SER A 485 25.23 3.56 12.88
CA SER A 485 26.63 3.30 13.17
C SER A 485 26.98 1.80 13.07
N GLU A 486 26.10 0.91 13.52
CA GLU A 486 26.33 -0.55 13.42
C GLU A 486 26.26 -1.03 11.96
N PHE A 487 25.27 -0.58 11.17
CA PHE A 487 25.20 -0.91 9.75
C PHE A 487 26.39 -0.35 8.95
N LEU A 488 26.95 0.80 9.33
CA LEU A 488 28.04 1.42 8.56
C LEU A 488 29.44 1.04 9.02
N ALA A 489 29.59 0.44 10.22
CA ALA A 489 30.87 0.20 10.88
C ALA A 489 31.90 -0.53 10.00
N ASN A 490 31.47 -1.51 9.22
CA ASN A 490 32.33 -2.37 8.40
C ASN A 490 32.26 -2.03 6.89
N THR A 491 31.57 -0.95 6.52
CA THR A 491 31.48 -0.52 5.12
C THR A 491 32.77 0.14 4.64
N LYS A 492 33.08 0.00 3.35
CA LYS A 492 34.30 0.59 2.77
C LYS A 492 34.21 2.12 2.68
N HIS A 493 32.99 2.65 2.69
CA HIS A 493 32.68 4.02 2.34
C HIS A 493 32.44 4.94 3.55
N PHE A 494 32.07 4.41 4.72
CA PHE A 494 31.72 5.21 5.89
C PHE A 494 32.53 4.79 7.12
N LYS A 495 33.66 5.46 7.37
CA LYS A 495 34.55 5.16 8.51
C LYS A 495 34.27 5.96 9.79
N ASN A 496 33.28 6.86 9.76
CA ASN A 496 33.00 7.80 10.85
C ASN A 496 31.64 7.51 11.49
N SER A 497 31.52 7.72 12.81
CA SER A 497 30.24 7.64 13.52
C SER A 497 29.23 8.63 12.94
N ILE A 498 28.09 8.15 12.48
CA ILE A 498 26.98 9.00 12.06
C ILE A 498 26.27 9.52 13.29
N LYS A 499 26.00 10.83 13.30
CA LYS A 499 25.25 11.49 14.37
C LYS A 499 24.14 12.33 13.77
N PHE A 500 22.97 12.25 14.37
CA PHE A 500 21.85 13.12 14.05
C PHE A 500 21.70 14.20 15.13
N SER A 501 21.28 15.40 14.74
CA SER A 501 21.16 16.55 15.64
C SER A 501 19.73 17.01 15.88
N LYS A 502 18.81 16.66 14.97
CA LYS A 502 17.40 17.04 15.04
C LYS A 502 16.55 15.94 14.44
N VAL A 503 15.31 15.86 14.90
CA VAL A 503 14.30 14.94 14.40
C VAL A 503 13.01 15.68 14.07
N LEU A 504 12.30 15.21 13.07
CA LEU A 504 10.91 15.53 12.79
C LEU A 504 10.20 14.21 12.50
N LYS A 505 9.08 13.95 13.16
CA LYS A 505 8.35 12.68 13.02
C LYS A 505 6.87 12.89 12.76
N CYS A 506 6.31 11.99 11.97
CA CYS A 506 4.86 11.87 11.81
C CYS A 506 4.22 11.27 13.07
N LYS A 507 2.91 11.47 13.20
CA LYS A 507 2.07 10.91 14.28
C LYS A 507 0.70 10.53 13.75
N TRP A 508 0.65 9.81 12.64
CA TRP A 508 -0.63 9.54 11.97
C TRP A 508 -1.56 8.64 12.81
N GLY A 509 -1.00 7.72 13.60
CA GLY A 509 -1.74 6.79 14.43
C GLY A 509 -2.42 7.44 15.63
N THR A 510 -1.77 8.42 16.28
CA THR A 510 -2.35 9.11 17.46
C THR A 510 -3.02 10.44 17.17
N ASP A 511 -2.87 11.02 15.97
CA ASP A 511 -3.55 12.26 15.61
C ASP A 511 -5.09 12.05 15.57
N PRO A 512 -5.87 12.76 16.40
CA PRO A 512 -7.31 12.56 16.52
C PRO A 512 -8.13 13.03 15.31
N LEU A 513 -7.50 13.61 14.28
CA LEU A 513 -8.13 13.91 13.00
C LEU A 513 -8.02 12.77 11.99
N PHE A 514 -7.12 11.80 12.23
CA PHE A 514 -6.82 10.73 11.27
C PHE A 514 -6.88 9.32 11.87
N LEU A 515 -6.28 9.11 13.05
CA LEU A 515 -6.22 7.80 13.74
C LEU A 515 -5.72 6.66 12.85
N GLY A 516 -4.69 6.96 12.06
CA GLY A 516 -4.02 6.08 11.12
C GLY A 516 -3.69 6.76 9.79
N SER A 517 -3.02 6.00 8.92
CA SER A 517 -2.47 6.49 7.65
C SER A 517 -3.41 6.24 6.49
N TYR A 518 -3.76 4.99 6.16
CA TYR A 518 -4.67 4.67 5.05
C TYR A 518 -5.23 3.24 5.15
N THR A 519 -6.18 2.93 4.27
CA THR A 519 -6.95 1.68 4.29
C THR A 519 -6.15 0.49 3.73
N HIS A 520 -6.57 -0.72 4.05
CA HIS A 520 -6.24 -1.91 3.27
C HIS A 520 -7.40 -2.89 3.36
N ILE A 521 -7.45 -3.85 2.43
CA ILE A 521 -8.40 -4.96 2.55
C ILE A 521 -7.84 -5.94 3.58
N ALA A 522 -8.50 -6.01 4.73
CA ALA A 522 -8.11 -6.97 5.76
C ALA A 522 -8.71 -8.35 5.47
N VAL A 523 -8.08 -9.41 5.96
CA VAL A 523 -8.62 -10.78 5.85
C VAL A 523 -10.07 -10.83 6.33
N GLY A 524 -10.97 -11.32 5.48
CA GLY A 524 -12.41 -11.36 5.74
C GLY A 524 -13.18 -10.08 5.35
N SER A 525 -12.50 -9.13 4.71
CA SER A 525 -13.08 -7.98 4.00
C SER A 525 -12.96 -8.20 2.48
N SER A 526 -13.51 -7.29 1.68
CA SER A 526 -13.37 -7.31 0.21
C SER A 526 -13.63 -5.93 -0.39
N GLY A 527 -13.51 -5.79 -1.71
CA GLY A 527 -13.94 -4.59 -2.42
C GLY A 527 -15.40 -4.20 -2.19
N ASP A 528 -16.27 -5.15 -1.82
CA ASP A 528 -17.68 -4.87 -1.50
C ASP A 528 -17.83 -4.02 -0.25
N ASP A 529 -16.90 -4.11 0.71
CA ASP A 529 -16.91 -3.24 1.90
C ASP A 529 -16.56 -1.78 1.51
N LEU A 530 -15.70 -1.56 0.52
CA LEU A 530 -15.41 -0.21 -0.02
C LEU A 530 -16.62 0.38 -0.77
N ASP A 531 -17.35 -0.45 -1.51
CA ASP A 531 -18.61 -0.04 -2.13
C ASP A 531 -19.68 0.27 -1.09
N ALA A 532 -19.81 -0.58 -0.07
CA ALA A 532 -20.68 -0.34 1.08
C ALA A 532 -20.32 0.96 1.81
N MET A 533 -19.03 1.33 1.88
CA MET A 533 -18.59 2.63 2.40
C MET A 533 -19.03 3.80 1.51
N ALA A 534 -19.01 3.65 0.19
CA ALA A 534 -19.43 4.67 -0.77
C ALA A 534 -20.95 4.93 -0.82
N GLU A 535 -21.78 3.98 -0.37
CA GLU A 535 -23.24 4.11 -0.42
C GLU A 535 -23.78 5.32 0.40
N PRO A 536 -24.55 6.24 -0.19
CA PRO A 536 -25.11 7.36 0.56
C PRO A 536 -26.25 6.91 1.48
N LEU A 537 -26.57 7.75 2.46
CA LEU A 537 -27.67 7.57 3.40
C LEU A 537 -28.71 8.70 3.29
N PRO A 538 -30.00 8.42 3.51
CA PRO A 538 -30.59 7.09 3.66
C PRO A 538 -30.48 6.28 2.35
N LYS A 539 -30.30 4.95 2.46
CA LYS A 539 -30.33 4.04 1.31
C LYS A 539 -31.75 4.00 0.74
N GLU A 540 -31.90 3.98 -0.59
CA GLU A 540 -33.23 3.82 -1.20
C GLU A 540 -33.81 2.46 -0.79
N ILE A 541 -34.91 2.47 -0.03
CA ILE A 541 -35.74 1.29 0.19
C ILE A 541 -36.72 1.25 -0.98
N SER A 542 -36.58 0.25 -1.84
CA SER A 542 -37.52 -0.01 -2.92
C SER A 542 -38.92 -0.33 -2.36
N ASP A 543 -39.92 0.33 -2.94
CA ASP A 543 -41.34 -0.07 -2.95
C ASP A 543 -42.17 0.00 -1.66
N ASP A 544 -42.18 1.14 -0.97
CA ASP A 544 -43.37 1.50 -0.19
C ASP A 544 -43.97 2.83 -0.66
N LYS A 545 -45.05 2.74 -1.45
CA LYS A 545 -45.82 3.88 -1.96
C LYS A 545 -46.53 4.67 -0.85
N ASN A 546 -46.55 4.17 0.39
CA ASN A 546 -47.23 4.79 1.53
C ASN A 546 -46.29 5.34 2.63
N SER A 547 -44.97 5.22 2.47
CA SER A 547 -44.01 5.83 3.40
C SER A 547 -43.82 7.33 3.11
N LYS A 548 -43.84 8.18 4.15
CA LYS A 548 -43.39 9.59 4.03
C LYS A 548 -41.93 9.57 3.58
N LYS A 549 -41.68 9.74 2.27
CA LYS A 549 -40.34 9.65 1.66
C LYS A 549 -39.31 10.47 2.43
N SER A 550 -38.38 9.81 3.12
CA SER A 550 -37.25 10.46 3.78
C SER A 550 -36.46 11.31 2.77
N PRO A 551 -35.85 12.43 3.18
CA PRO A 551 -35.00 13.23 2.29
C PRO A 551 -33.85 12.35 1.80
N ARG A 552 -33.69 12.24 0.47
CA ARG A 552 -32.62 11.43 -0.14
C ARG A 552 -31.28 12.14 0.02
N LEU A 553 -30.19 11.36 -0.02
CA LEU A 553 -28.81 11.87 -0.06
C LEU A 553 -28.45 12.84 1.09
N GLN A 554 -28.87 12.54 2.31
CA GLN A 554 -28.53 13.35 3.49
C GLN A 554 -27.05 13.25 3.84
N VAL A 555 -26.49 12.04 3.84
CA VAL A 555 -25.10 11.77 4.22
C VAL A 555 -24.43 10.95 3.13
N LEU A 556 -23.47 11.56 2.44
CA LEU A 556 -22.67 10.95 1.39
C LEU A 556 -21.26 10.71 1.92
N PHE A 557 -20.54 9.77 1.32
CA PHE A 557 -19.20 9.37 1.77
C PHE A 557 -18.21 9.44 0.61
N ALA A 558 -17.13 10.17 0.81
CA ALA A 558 -16.00 10.24 -0.10
C ALA A 558 -14.68 10.13 0.67
N GLY A 559 -13.57 9.97 -0.04
CA GLY A 559 -12.27 9.66 0.54
C GLY A 559 -11.76 8.31 0.07
N GLU A 560 -10.48 8.05 0.31
CA GLU A 560 -9.79 6.86 -0.20
C GLU A 560 -10.44 5.54 0.22
N ALA A 561 -10.96 5.46 1.46
CA ALA A 561 -11.70 4.30 1.98
C ALA A 561 -13.11 4.10 1.36
N THR A 562 -13.38 4.73 0.23
CA THR A 562 -14.63 4.59 -0.54
C THR A 562 -14.35 4.30 -2.02
N SER A 563 -13.11 3.96 -2.39
CA SER A 563 -12.71 3.63 -3.76
C SER A 563 -12.28 2.17 -3.84
N ARG A 564 -13.07 1.33 -4.53
CA ARG A 564 -12.79 -0.10 -4.70
C ARG A 564 -11.42 -0.38 -5.34
N ASN A 565 -11.11 0.32 -6.42
CA ASN A 565 -9.92 0.05 -7.23
C ASN A 565 -8.72 0.95 -6.90
N TYR A 566 -8.91 2.04 -6.16
CA TYR A 566 -7.86 3.02 -5.86
C TYR A 566 -7.84 3.42 -4.39
N TYR A 567 -8.18 2.51 -3.47
CA TYR A 567 -8.09 2.77 -2.04
C TYR A 567 -6.68 3.21 -1.64
N SER A 568 -6.53 3.88 -0.49
CA SER A 568 -5.22 4.32 0.03
C SER A 568 -4.45 5.38 -0.76
N THR A 569 -4.99 5.85 -1.87
CA THR A 569 -4.30 6.82 -2.73
C THR A 569 -4.93 8.20 -2.74
N THR A 570 -4.14 9.20 -3.12
CA THR A 570 -4.59 10.57 -3.36
C THR A 570 -5.54 10.67 -4.55
N HIS A 571 -5.27 9.91 -5.63
CA HIS A 571 -6.13 9.89 -6.81
C HIS A 571 -7.46 9.18 -6.55
N GLY A 572 -7.49 8.10 -5.77
CA GLY A 572 -8.75 7.48 -5.33
C GLY A 572 -9.59 8.44 -4.48
N ALA A 573 -8.97 9.14 -3.53
CA ALA A 573 -9.65 10.19 -2.78
C ALA A 573 -10.18 11.33 -3.68
N TYR A 574 -9.40 11.77 -4.67
CA TYR A 574 -9.83 12.77 -5.66
C TYR A 574 -11.06 12.30 -6.45
N LEU A 575 -11.01 11.08 -7.00
CA LEU A 575 -12.09 10.51 -7.82
C LEU A 575 -13.39 10.31 -7.03
N THR A 576 -13.30 9.90 -5.77
CA THR A 576 -14.48 9.76 -4.89
C THR A 576 -15.09 11.11 -4.53
N GLY A 577 -14.28 12.17 -4.40
CA GLY A 577 -14.75 13.54 -4.26
C GLY A 577 -15.55 14.01 -5.49
N LEU A 578 -15.05 13.71 -6.70
CA LEU A 578 -15.81 13.97 -7.94
C LEU A 578 -17.11 13.17 -8.00
N ARG A 579 -17.08 11.89 -7.61
CA ARG A 579 -18.26 11.00 -7.58
C ARG A 579 -19.39 11.60 -6.77
N GLU A 580 -19.14 11.98 -5.51
CA GLU A 580 -20.20 12.50 -4.64
C GLU A 580 -20.67 13.91 -5.03
N ALA A 581 -19.78 14.75 -5.58
CA ALA A 581 -20.19 16.03 -6.15
C ALA A 581 -21.13 15.82 -7.35
N ASN A 582 -20.79 14.92 -8.28
CA ASN A 582 -21.65 14.61 -9.43
C ASN A 582 -23.00 14.03 -8.99
N ARG A 583 -23.02 13.14 -7.98
CA ARG A 583 -24.26 12.58 -7.43
C ARG A 583 -25.22 13.67 -6.94
N LEU A 584 -24.72 14.70 -6.27
CA LEU A 584 -25.52 15.85 -5.83
C LEU A 584 -25.95 16.73 -7.00
N LEU A 585 -25.08 16.99 -7.98
CA LEU A 585 -25.45 17.77 -9.17
C LEU A 585 -26.57 17.09 -9.97
N GLU A 586 -26.50 15.77 -10.16
CA GLU A 586 -27.56 14.98 -10.79
C GLU A 586 -28.86 15.06 -9.98
N HIS A 587 -28.78 15.02 -8.65
CA HIS A 587 -29.94 15.21 -7.77
C HIS A 587 -30.62 16.55 -8.01
N PHE A 588 -29.88 17.67 -8.03
CA PHE A 588 -30.47 18.99 -8.27
C PHE A 588 -31.03 19.14 -9.69
N GLN A 589 -30.40 18.52 -10.70
CA GLN A 589 -30.95 18.50 -12.06
C GLN A 589 -32.25 17.71 -12.19
N CYS A 590 -32.44 16.64 -11.41
CA CYS A 590 -33.65 15.81 -11.43
C CYS A 590 -34.81 16.39 -10.61
N VAL A 591 -34.53 17.25 -9.62
CA VAL A 591 -35.54 17.87 -8.75
C VAL A 591 -36.18 19.12 -9.38
N ASP A 592 -35.53 19.72 -10.38
CA ASP A 592 -36.02 20.88 -11.15
C ASP A 592 -36.88 20.54 -12.40
N VAL A 593 -37.34 19.29 -12.55
CA VAL A 593 -38.25 18.84 -13.65
C VAL A 593 -39.66 18.55 -13.17
#